data_AF-A0A1C7YZZ9-F1
#
_entry.id   AF-A0A1C7YZZ9-F1
#
_cell.length_a   1.000
_cell.length_b   1.000
_cell.length_c   1.000
_cell.angle_alpha   90.00
_cell.angle_beta   90.00
_cell.angle_gamma   90.00
#
_symmetry.space_group_name_H-M   'P 1'
#
loop_
_entity.id
_entity.type
_entity.pdbx_description
1 polymer ?
#
loop_
_entity_poly.entity_id
_entity_poly.type
_entity_poly.pdbx_seq_one_letter_code
_entity_poly.pdbx_strand_id
1 'polypeptide(L)' 'MGLTKENQQLQNALVSAAHLLRWSLANMLKEANSLADSGKHAEAQALIELSANYQESESSLLNYASEVRDGLISKTSAA' A
#
# COMPACT_ATOMS: atom_id res chain seq x y z
N MET A 1 13.33 -14.37 21.10
CA MET A 1 13.16 -12.93 21.30
C MET A 1 11.86 -12.55 20.62
N GLY A 2 10.82 -12.21 21.38
CA GLY A 2 9.49 -11.93 20.83
C GLY A 2 9.39 -10.52 20.28
N LEU A 3 8.55 -10.32 19.26
CA LEU A 3 8.14 -9.00 18.80
C LEU A 3 7.77 -8.13 20.02
N THR A 4 8.46 -7.01 20.20
CA THR A 4 8.05 -6.01 21.17
C THR A 4 6.66 -5.50 20.80
N LYS A 5 5.89 -5.04 21.78
CA LYS A 5 4.55 -4.49 21.56
C LYS A 5 4.56 -3.39 20.48
N GLU A 6 5.62 -2.59 20.43
CA GLU A 6 5.81 -1.53 19.44
C GLU A 6 6.04 -2.07 18.03
N ASN A 7 6.83 -3.14 17.86
CA ASN A 7 7.03 -3.78 16.57
C ASN A 7 5.74 -4.45 16.08
N GLN A 8 4.92 -5.01 16.98
CA GLN A 8 3.61 -5.55 16.60
C GLN A 8 2.63 -4.45 16.19
N GLN A 9 2.65 -3.28 16.85
CA GLN A 9 1.87 -2.11 16.43
C GLN A 9 2.36 -1.56 15.08
N LEU A 10 3.67 -1.52 14.84
CA LEU A 10 4.25 -1.09 13.56
C LEU A 10 3.84 -2.04 12.43
N GLN A 11 3.96 -3.35 12.63
CA GLN A 11 3.50 -4.36 11.67
C GLN A 11 2.03 -4.14 11.31
N ASN A 12 1.16 -4.02 12.32
CA ASN A 12 -0.27 -3.83 12.10
C ASN A 12 -0.57 -2.51 11.35
N ALA A 13 0.16 -1.44 11.65
CA ALA A 13 0.03 -0.17 10.94
C ALA A 13 0.43 -0.30 9.46
N LEU A 14 1.54 -0.99 9.16
CA LEU A 14 1.99 -1.23 7.78
C LEU A 14 0.99 -2.07 6.99
N VAL A 15 0.47 -3.15 7.58
CA VAL A 15 -0.58 -3.99 6.96
C VAL A 15 -1.87 -3.19 6.73
N SER A 16 -2.26 -2.37 7.71
CA SER A 16 -3.46 -1.53 7.59
C SER A 16 -3.32 -0.49 6.47
N ALA A 17 -2.15 0.15 6.35
CA ALA A 17 -1.85 1.09 5.27
C ALA A 17 -1.87 0.39 3.90
N ALA A 18 -1.29 -0.80 3.79
CA ALA A 18 -1.34 -1.59 2.56
C ALA A 18 -2.79 -1.92 2.16
N HIS A 19 -3.64 -2.35 3.09
CA HIS A 19 -5.06 -2.61 2.79
C HIS A 19 -5.82 -1.35 2.35
N LEU A 20 -5.55 -0.19 2.94
CA LEU A 20 -6.15 1.08 2.51
C LEU A 20 -5.72 1.47 1.09
N LEU A 21 -4.45 1.23 0.72
CA LEU A 21 -3.98 1.43 -0.65
C LEU A 21 -4.68 0.47 -1.62
N ARG A 22 -4.80 -0.81 -1.26
CA ARG A 22 -5.54 -1.80 -2.08
C ARG A 22 -6.99 -1.39 -2.33
N TRP A 23 -7.68 -0.88 -1.31
CA TRP A 23 -9.04 -0.39 -1.46
C TRP A 23 -9.11 0.84 -2.38
N SER A 24 -8.19 1.79 -2.20
CA SER A 24 -8.08 2.99 -3.05
C SER A 24 -7.79 2.63 -4.50
N LEU A 25 -6.90 1.68 -4.74
CA LEU A 25 -6.58 1.12 -6.06
C LEU A 25 -7.81 0.58 -6.79
N ALA A 26 -8.60 -0.24 -6.11
CA ALA A 26 -9.82 -0.78 -6.69
C ALA A 26 -10.80 0.32 -7.13
N ASN A 27 -10.87 1.41 -6.36
CA ASN A 27 -11.71 2.56 -6.70
C ASN A 27 -11.13 3.36 -7.89
N MET A 28 -9.82 3.58 -7.95
CA MET A 28 -9.17 4.28 -9.06
C MET A 28 -9.29 3.53 -10.38
N LEU A 29 -9.13 2.20 -10.36
CA LEU A 29 -9.33 1.37 -11.56
C LEU A 29 -10.79 1.39 -12.05
N LYS A 30 -11.75 1.43 -11.11
CA LYS A 30 -13.17 1.57 -11.46
C LYS A 30 -13.45 2.92 -12.12
N GLU A 31 -12.85 4.00 -11.62
CA GLU A 31 -12.97 5.33 -12.20
C GLU A 31 -12.26 5.40 -13.57
N ALA A 32 -11.08 4.80 -13.71
CA ALA A 32 -10.38 4.70 -14.98
C ALA A 32 -11.22 4.00 -16.07
N ASN A 33 -11.87 2.89 -15.72
CA ASN A 33 -12.79 2.21 -16.64
C ASN A 33 -13.96 3.11 -17.03
N SER A 34 -14.58 3.80 -16.06
CA SER A 34 -15.67 4.74 -16.34
C SER A 34 -15.25 5.90 -17.26
N LEU A 35 -14.01 6.38 -17.13
CA LEU A 35 -13.46 7.41 -18.02
C LEU A 35 -13.19 6.84 -19.41
N ALA A 36 -12.63 5.63 -19.52
CA ALA A 36 -12.42 4.97 -20.80
C ALA A 36 -13.74 4.77 -21.57
N ASP A 37 -14.80 4.34 -20.87
CA ASP A 37 -16.15 4.20 -21.45
C ASP A 37 -16.74 5.54 -21.91
N SER A 38 -16.34 6.65 -21.28
CA SER A 38 -16.75 8.01 -21.65
C SER A 38 -15.90 8.62 -22.78
N GLY A 39 -14.99 7.84 -23.39
CA GLY A 39 -14.07 8.30 -24.44
C GLY A 39 -12.84 9.08 -23.94
N LYS A 40 -12.66 9.17 -22.62
CA LYS A 40 -11.57 9.87 -21.93
C LYS A 40 -10.34 8.98 -21.74
N HIS A 41 -9.84 8.43 -22.84
CA HIS A 41 -8.78 7.41 -22.80
C HIS A 41 -7.46 7.91 -22.19
N ALA A 42 -7.11 9.19 -22.36
CA ALA A 42 -5.89 9.76 -21.78
C ALA A 42 -5.97 9.85 -20.25
N GLU A 43 -7.10 10.31 -19.70
CA GLU A 43 -7.31 10.39 -18.25
C GLU A 43 -7.41 8.98 -17.63
N ALA A 44 -8.05 8.03 -18.33
CA ALA A 44 -8.09 6.63 -17.92
C ALA A 44 -6.69 6.00 -17.86
N GLN A 45 -5.86 6.23 -18.88
CA GLN A 45 -4.48 5.73 -18.90
C GLN A 45 -3.64 6.31 -17.77
N ALA A 46 -3.76 7.61 -17.50
CA ALA A 46 -3.05 8.25 -16.38
C ALA A 46 -3.44 7.66 -15.02
N LEU A 47 -4.72 7.33 -14.80
CA LEU A 47 -5.17 6.65 -13.58
C LEU A 47 -4.65 5.22 -13.49
N ILE A 48 -4.55 4.49 -14.60
CA ILE A 48 -3.97 3.14 -14.64
C ILE A 48 -2.48 3.19 -14.28
N GLU A 49 -1.73 4.13 -14.84
CA GLU A 49 -0.31 4.33 -14.51
C GLU A 49 -0.11 4.71 -13.03
N LEU A 50 -0.95 5.61 -12.51
CA LEU A 50 -0.93 5.97 -11.10
C LEU A 50 -1.27 4.77 -10.20
N SER A 51 -2.21 3.93 -10.62
CA SER A 51 -2.55 2.70 -9.91
C SER A 51 -1.37 1.72 -9.87
N ALA A 52 -0.55 1.63 -10.90
CA ALA A 52 0.66 0.79 -10.87
C ALA A 52 1.63 1.21 -9.75
N ASN A 53 1.86 2.52 -9.57
CA ASN A 53 2.72 3.06 -8.51
C ASN A 53 2.16 2.77 -7.10
N TYR A 54 0.84 2.81 -6.94
CA TYR A 54 0.18 2.50 -5.68
C TYR A 54 0.27 1.00 -5.35
N GLN A 55 0.20 0.13 -6.36
CA GLN A 55 0.37 -1.32 -6.19
C GLN A 55 1.81 -1.67 -5.77
N GLU A 56 2.80 -1.00 -6.33
CA GLU A 56 4.20 -1.15 -5.90
C GLU A 56 4.39 -0.69 -4.44
N SER A 57 3.75 0.42 -4.06
CA SER A 57 3.76 0.93 -2.68
C SER A 57 3.08 -0.03 -1.71
N GLU A 58 1.94 -0.62 -2.09
CA GLU A 58 1.25 -1.66 -1.30
C GLU A 58 2.18 -2.86 -1.04
N SER A 59 2.79 -3.38 -2.10
CA SER A 59 3.72 -4.52 -2.01
C SER A 59 4.90 -4.21 -1.09
N SER A 60 5.47 -3.01 -1.22
CA SER A 60 6.57 -2.55 -0.36
C SER A 60 6.17 -2.49 1.12
N LEU A 61 4.96 -1.98 1.44
CA LEU A 61 4.46 -1.94 2.81
C LEU A 61 4.23 -3.34 3.41
N LEU A 62 3.76 -4.30 2.61
CA LEU A 62 3.60 -5.69 3.04
C LEU A 62 4.95 -6.38 3.27
N ASN A 63 5.96 -6.06 2.46
CA ASN A 63 7.33 -6.52 2.67
C ASN A 63 7.89 -5.93 3.98
N TYR A 64 7.76 -4.63 4.21
CA TYR A 64 8.17 -4.02 5.48
C TYR A 64 7.45 -4.61 6.68
N ALA A 65 6.14 -4.91 6.57
CA ALA A 65 5.42 -5.58 7.64
C ALA A 65 5.97 -6.98 7.94
N SER A 66 6.42 -7.71 6.91
CA SER A 66 7.07 -9.01 7.06
C SER A 66 8.45 -8.88 7.70
N GLU A 67 9.24 -7.88 7.28
CA GLU A 67 10.55 -7.61 7.88
C GLU A 67 10.44 -7.19 9.36
N VAL A 68 9.40 -6.44 9.74
CA VAL A 68 9.11 -6.12 11.14
C VAL A 68 8.73 -7.37 11.93
N ARG A 69 7.93 -8.27 11.33
CA ARG A 69 7.58 -9.57 11.93
C ARG A 69 8.82 -10.43 12.18
N ASP A 70 9.71 -10.46 11.21
CA ASP A 70 10.91 -11.29 11.23
C ASP A 70 12.03 -10.64 12.08
N GLY A 71 11.79 -9.43 12.61
CA GLY A 71 12.68 -8.70 13.49
C GLY A 71 13.84 -7.98 12.79
N LEU A 72 13.81 -7.92 11.45
CA LEU A 72 14.81 -7.25 10.61
C LEU A 72 14.69 -5.73 10.70
N ILE A 73 13.45 -5.23 10.79
CA ILE A 73 13.16 -3.83 11.05
C ILE A 73 12.56 -3.70 12.45
N SER A 74 13.08 -2.79 13.24
CA SER A 74 12.53 -2.46 14.55
C SER A 74 12.35 -0.96 14.65
N LYS A 75 11.26 -0.54 15.31
CA LYS A 75 11.06 0.87 15.62
C LYS A 75 12.03 1.27 16.72
N THR A 76 13.14 1.91 16.35
CA THR A 76 13.99 2.60 17.34
C THR A 76 13.34 3.94 17.67
N SER A 77 12.91 4.12 18.91
CA SER A 77 12.70 5.48 19.42
C SER A 77 14.07 6.15 19.41
N ALA A 78 14.27 7.16 18.56
CA ALA A 78 15.40 8.06 18.75
C ALA A 78 15.26 8.65 20.17
N ALA A 79 16.32 8.51 20.96
CA ALA A 79 16.42 9.03 22.32
C ALA A 79 16.52 10.56 22.32
#